data_AF-A0A9E6ZQF4-F1
#
_entry.id   AF-A0A9E6ZQF4-F1
#
_cell.length_a   1.000
_cell.length_b   1.000
_cell.length_c   1.000
_cell.angle_alpha   90.00
_cell.angle_beta   90.00
_cell.angle_gamma   90.00
#
_symmetry.space_group_name_H-M   'P 1'
#
loop_
_entity.id
_entity.type
_entity.pdbx_description
1 polymer ?
#
loop_
_entity_poly.entity_id
_entity_poly.type
_entity_poly.pdbx_seq_one_letter_code
_entity_poly.pdbx_strand_id
1 'polypeptide(L)'
;MAPVSGTLVSKGSSASLAVVLPLLVVALVLVSAVLKPELVVEVSRADFVLVTLFLGGGAAWLTGRSIASTWRPYRQAVLYALLLGCVVRFFHFALFEGTLLSLHYFLTDTAFLVALATLGFRAERARQMTTRYGWMFRQSGFFGWHEGNAGPRSGEP
;
A
#
# COMPACT_ATOMS: atom_id res chain seq x y z
N MET A 1 -30.90 8.56 -10.09
CA MET A 1 -29.48 8.21 -10.33
C MET A 1 -28.84 8.02 -8.97
N ALA A 2 -28.65 6.78 -8.50
CA ALA A 2 -28.00 6.55 -7.21
C ALA A 2 -26.54 7.03 -7.29
N PRO A 3 -25.97 7.67 -6.25
CA PRO A 3 -24.55 8.00 -6.26
C PRO A 3 -23.79 6.69 -6.36
N VAL A 4 -23.03 6.51 -7.45
CA VAL A 4 -22.08 5.41 -7.56
C VAL A 4 -21.08 5.62 -6.44
N SER A 5 -21.26 4.92 -5.32
CA SER A 5 -20.33 4.94 -4.19
C SER A 5 -18.98 4.47 -4.70
N GLY A 6 -18.10 5.42 -4.98
CA GLY A 6 -16.74 5.14 -5.39
C GLY A 6 -16.07 4.23 -4.37
N THR A 7 -15.29 3.26 -4.86
CA THR A 7 -14.49 2.38 -3.98
C THR A 7 -13.63 3.21 -3.01
N LEU A 8 -13.29 2.69 -1.83
CA LEU A 8 -12.50 3.44 -0.82
C LEU A 8 -11.19 4.05 -1.37
N VAL A 9 -10.64 3.44 -2.43
CA VAL A 9 -9.44 3.91 -3.14
C VAL A 9 -9.71 5.05 -4.12
N SER A 10 -10.95 5.22 -4.63
CA SER A 10 -11.28 6.27 -5.59
C SER A 10 -11.46 7.65 -4.96
N LYS A 11 -11.62 7.72 -3.63
CA LYS A 11 -11.65 9.00 -2.91
C LYS A 11 -10.25 9.62 -2.92
N GLY A 12 -10.09 10.78 -3.56
CA GLY A 12 -8.81 11.48 -3.70
C GLY A 12 -8.23 12.05 -2.40
N SER A 13 -8.99 12.11 -1.30
CA SER A 13 -8.48 12.68 -0.04
C SER A 13 -7.25 11.96 0.52
N SER A 14 -6.23 12.72 0.91
CA SER A 14 -5.05 12.21 1.63
C SER A 14 -5.39 11.61 3.00
N ALA A 15 -6.55 11.94 3.57
CA ALA A 15 -7.07 11.38 4.82
C ALA A 15 -8.03 10.20 4.61
N SER A 16 -8.16 9.67 3.38
CA SER A 16 -9.04 8.53 3.15
C SER A 16 -8.57 7.29 3.90
N LEU A 17 -9.49 6.38 4.20
CA LEU A 17 -9.20 5.09 4.84
C LEU A 17 -8.14 4.27 4.07
N ALA A 18 -8.06 4.44 2.75
CA ALA A 18 -7.06 3.76 1.92
C ALA A 18 -5.63 4.36 2.05
N VAL A 19 -5.43 5.43 2.82
CA VAL A 19 -4.11 5.92 3.29
C VAL A 19 -3.93 5.59 4.75
N VAL A 20 -4.92 5.94 5.58
CA VAL A 20 -4.80 5.88 7.03
C VAL A 20 -4.67 4.44 7.50
N LEU A 21 -5.50 3.52 7.00
CA LEU A 21 -5.43 2.11 7.39
C LEU A 21 -4.08 1.48 7.06
N PRO A 22 -3.54 1.55 5.83
CA PRO A 22 -2.23 0.97 5.56
C PRO A 22 -1.08 1.68 6.30
N LEU A 23 -1.15 3.00 6.52
CA LEU A 23 -0.16 3.68 7.39
C LEU A 23 -0.21 3.17 8.83
N LEU A 24 -1.42 2.98 9.39
CA LEU A 24 -1.59 2.43 10.72
C LEU A 24 -1.06 1.00 10.79
N VAL A 25 -1.32 0.15 9.79
CA VAL A 25 -0.76 -1.21 9.73
C VAL A 25 0.76 -1.17 9.72
N VAL A 26 1.37 -0.34 8.87
CA VAL A 26 2.84 -0.18 8.82
C VAL A 26 3.37 0.29 10.18
N ALA A 27 2.75 1.31 10.78
CA ALA A 27 3.16 1.84 12.07
C ALA A 27 3.03 0.79 13.19
N LEU A 28 1.92 0.06 13.23
CA LEU A 28 1.69 -1.00 14.22
C LEU A 28 2.74 -2.10 14.09
N VAL A 29 3.05 -2.55 12.87
CA VAL A 29 4.06 -3.59 12.61
C VAL A 29 5.46 -3.11 13.01
N LEU A 30 5.82 -1.87 12.69
CA LEU A 30 7.12 -1.30 13.06
C LEU A 30 7.24 -1.11 14.57
N VAL A 31 6.20 -0.62 15.22
CA VAL A 31 6.15 -0.45 16.68
C VAL A 31 6.18 -1.81 17.38
N SER A 32 5.44 -2.81 16.89
CA SER A 32 5.49 -4.16 17.47
C SER A 32 6.87 -4.80 17.28
N ALA A 33 7.54 -4.61 16.14
CA ALA A 33 8.89 -5.12 15.93
C ALA A 33 9.91 -4.58 16.97
N VAL A 34 9.67 -3.39 17.54
CA VAL A 34 10.52 -2.78 18.57
C VAL A 34 10.07 -3.17 19.98
N LEU A 35 8.78 -3.04 20.28
CA LEU A 35 8.25 -3.18 21.65
C LEU A 35 7.95 -4.63 22.04
N LYS A 36 7.51 -5.45 21.08
CA LYS A 36 7.06 -6.84 21.25
C LYS A 36 7.44 -7.68 20.03
N PRO A 37 8.75 -7.93 19.84
CA PRO A 37 9.28 -8.54 18.63
C PRO A 37 8.66 -9.92 18.35
N GLU A 38 8.23 -10.66 19.38
CA GLU A 38 7.59 -11.97 19.26
C GLU A 38 6.31 -11.97 18.42
N LEU A 39 5.71 -10.82 18.14
CA LEU A 39 4.52 -10.69 17.30
C LEU A 39 4.83 -10.64 15.79
N VAL A 40 6.08 -10.38 15.41
CA VAL A 40 6.44 -10.15 14.00
C VAL A 40 7.76 -10.83 13.61
N VAL A 41 8.70 -10.87 14.54
CA VAL A 41 10.04 -11.43 14.36
C VAL A 41 10.05 -12.84 14.92
N GLU A 42 10.33 -13.80 14.05
CA GLU A 42 10.36 -15.21 14.41
C GLU A 42 11.75 -15.68 14.82
N VAL A 43 12.75 -15.48 13.95
CA VAL A 43 14.10 -16.01 14.15
C VAL A 43 15.03 -14.91 14.67
N SER A 44 15.18 -13.82 13.94
CA SER A 44 16.10 -12.74 14.28
C SER A 44 15.61 -11.38 13.78
N ARG A 45 15.94 -10.31 14.51
CA ARG A 45 15.57 -8.95 14.06
C ARG A 45 16.25 -8.58 12.73
N ALA A 46 17.39 -9.17 12.43
CA ALA A 46 18.16 -8.91 11.22
C ALA A 46 17.46 -9.50 9.98
N ASP A 47 16.95 -10.73 10.05
CA ASP A 47 16.16 -11.31 8.96
C ASP A 47 14.90 -10.49 8.68
N PHE A 48 14.22 -10.01 9.71
CA PHE A 48 13.01 -9.24 9.54
C PHE A 48 13.30 -7.91 8.83
N VAL A 49 14.36 -7.22 9.25
CA VAL A 49 14.79 -5.97 8.62
C VAL A 49 15.21 -6.20 7.16
N LEU A 50 15.99 -7.25 6.90
CA LEU A 50 16.51 -7.52 5.56
C LEU A 50 15.42 -8.06 4.61
N VAL A 51 14.75 -9.14 5.00
CA VAL A 51 13.81 -9.89 4.17
C VAL A 51 12.45 -9.22 4.13
N THR A 52 11.87 -8.88 5.28
CA THR A 52 10.52 -8.31 5.31
C THR A 52 10.54 -6.81 5.01
N LEU A 53 11.40 -6.04 5.69
CA LEU A 53 11.38 -4.59 5.61
C LEU A 53 11.99 -4.07 4.31
N PHE A 54 13.20 -4.52 3.99
CA PHE A 54 13.94 -4.02 2.83
C PHE A 54 13.51 -4.72 1.53
N LEU A 55 13.70 -6.04 1.44
CA LEU A 55 13.40 -6.80 0.22
C LEU A 55 11.89 -6.87 -0.04
N GLY A 56 11.13 -7.37 0.92
CA GLY A 56 9.68 -7.52 0.85
C GLY A 56 8.99 -6.16 0.72
N GLY A 57 9.26 -5.25 1.65
CA GLY A 57 8.62 -3.94 1.69
C GLY A 57 8.94 -3.09 0.46
N GLY A 58 10.21 -3.09 0.02
CA GLY A 58 10.64 -2.43 -1.22
C GLY A 58 9.94 -3.02 -2.45
N ALA A 59 9.91 -4.35 -2.58
CA ALA A 59 9.21 -5.02 -3.68
C ALA A 59 7.70 -4.74 -3.66
N ALA A 60 7.06 -4.75 -2.49
CA ALA A 60 5.65 -4.48 -2.33
C ALA A 60 5.29 -3.06 -2.80
N TRP A 61 6.05 -2.06 -2.35
CA TRP A 61 5.89 -0.67 -2.75
C TRP A 61 6.02 -0.50 -4.28
N LEU A 62 7.07 -1.06 -4.87
CA LEU A 62 7.33 -0.99 -6.31
C LEU A 62 6.26 -1.72 -7.12
N THR A 63 5.80 -2.89 -6.66
CA THR A 63 4.68 -3.63 -7.27
C THR A 63 3.42 -2.77 -7.27
N GLY A 64 3.05 -2.19 -6.12
CA GLY A 64 1.91 -1.29 -6.01
C GLY A 64 1.96 -0.16 -7.02
N ARG A 65 3.10 0.51 -7.12
CA ARG A 65 3.34 1.59 -8.10
C ARG A 65 3.24 1.09 -9.54
N SER A 66 3.83 -0.06 -9.86
CA SER A 66 3.81 -0.65 -11.21
C SER A 66 2.39 -0.99 -11.67
N ILE A 67 1.57 -1.55 -10.78
CA ILE A 67 0.16 -1.83 -11.10
C ILE A 67 -0.62 -0.53 -11.29
N ALA A 68 -0.38 0.48 -10.45
CA ALA A 68 -1.05 1.77 -10.61
C ALA A 68 -0.66 2.47 -11.92
N SER A 69 0.61 2.42 -12.31
CA SER A 69 1.16 3.13 -13.48
C SER A 69 0.46 2.76 -14.80
N THR A 70 -0.09 1.54 -14.86
CA THR A 70 -0.80 0.98 -16.02
C THR A 70 -2.33 1.04 -15.90
N TRP A 71 -2.88 1.82 -14.96
CA TRP A 71 -4.33 1.96 -14.73
C TRP A 71 -5.05 0.66 -14.34
N ARG A 72 -4.30 -0.37 -13.92
CA ARG A 72 -4.87 -1.65 -13.48
C ARG A 72 -5.63 -1.51 -12.16
N PRO A 73 -6.62 -2.40 -11.92
CA PRO A 73 -7.43 -2.36 -10.71
C PRO A 73 -6.61 -2.70 -9.47
N TYR A 74 -6.95 -2.06 -8.35
CA TYR A 74 -6.29 -2.25 -7.04
C TYR A 74 -6.25 -3.72 -6.59
N ARG A 75 -7.26 -4.52 -6.95
CA ARG A 75 -7.30 -5.96 -6.64
C ARG A 75 -6.06 -6.72 -7.13
N GLN A 76 -5.48 -6.32 -8.26
CA GLN A 76 -4.24 -6.94 -8.76
C GLN A 76 -3.04 -6.63 -7.86
N ALA A 77 -2.95 -5.40 -7.32
CA ALA A 77 -1.88 -5.04 -6.39
C ALA A 77 -1.97 -5.85 -5.09
N VAL A 78 -3.19 -6.05 -4.57
CA VAL A 78 -3.42 -6.89 -3.38
C VAL A 78 -3.05 -8.34 -3.67
N LEU A 79 -3.52 -8.91 -4.79
CA LEU A 79 -3.21 -10.29 -5.16
C LEU A 79 -1.69 -10.53 -5.28
N TYR A 80 -0.97 -9.60 -5.92
CA TYR A 80 0.48 -9.71 -6.03
C TYR A 80 1.20 -9.50 -4.69
N ALA A 81 0.68 -8.66 -3.79
CA ALA A 81 1.21 -8.55 -2.44
C ALA A 81 1.00 -9.82 -1.61
N LEU A 82 -0.13 -10.53 -1.78
CA LEU A 82 -0.35 -11.85 -1.16
C LEU A 82 0.66 -12.89 -1.65
N LEU A 83 0.89 -12.97 -2.97
CA LEU A 83 1.91 -13.85 -3.53
C LEU A 83 3.32 -13.47 -3.04
N LEU A 84 3.59 -12.18 -2.93
CA LEU A 84 4.86 -11.70 -2.37
C LEU A 84 5.03 -12.09 -0.89
N GLY A 85 3.94 -12.11 -0.11
CA GLY A 85 3.94 -12.66 1.25
C GLY A 85 4.35 -14.13 1.30
N CYS A 86 3.88 -14.95 0.36
CA CYS A 86 4.32 -16.34 0.23
C CYS A 86 5.83 -16.43 -0.06
N VAL A 87 6.35 -15.55 -0.94
CA VAL A 87 7.79 -15.52 -1.28
C VAL A 87 8.65 -15.09 -0.09
N VAL A 88 8.24 -14.03 0.62
CA VAL A 88 8.93 -13.55 1.84
C VAL A 88 8.95 -14.64 2.91
N ARG A 89 7.83 -15.34 3.10
CA ARG A 89 7.73 -16.48 4.02
C ARG A 89 8.64 -17.63 3.63
N PHE A 90 8.72 -17.92 2.34
CA PHE A 90 9.66 -18.92 1.83
C PHE A 90 11.12 -18.52 2.10
N PHE A 91 11.49 -17.25 1.98
CA PHE A 91 12.84 -16.80 2.32
C PHE A 91 13.17 -16.92 3.80
N HIS A 92 12.24 -16.59 4.69
CA HIS A 92 12.42 -16.82 6.13
C HIS A 92 12.67 -18.29 6.47
N PHE A 93 11.94 -19.20 5.83
CA PHE A 93 12.17 -20.64 5.97
C PHE A 93 13.51 -21.09 5.37
N ALA A 94 13.79 -20.72 4.12
CA ALA A 94 14.91 -21.28 3.37
C ALA A 94 16.29 -20.71 3.77
N LEU A 95 16.35 -19.45 4.22
CA LEU A 95 17.61 -18.78 4.56
C LEU A 95 17.90 -18.76 6.07
N PHE A 96 16.85 -18.76 6.90
CA PHE A 96 16.96 -18.54 8.35
C PHE A 96 16.30 -19.65 9.18
N GLU A 97 15.90 -20.75 8.54
CA GLU A 97 15.28 -21.91 9.21
C GLU A 97 14.01 -21.56 10.00
N GLY A 98 13.29 -20.49 9.62
CA GLY A 98 12.00 -20.12 10.21
C GLY A 98 10.88 -21.11 9.87
N THR A 99 9.73 -21.04 10.54
CA THR A 99 8.60 -21.95 10.25
C THR A 99 7.83 -21.51 9.00
N LEU A 100 7.71 -22.43 8.04
CA LEU A 100 7.04 -22.16 6.76
C LEU A 100 5.51 -21.98 6.93
N LEU A 101 4.88 -22.85 7.72
CA LEU A 101 3.42 -22.92 7.89
C LEU A 101 2.91 -22.21 9.15
N SER A 102 3.60 -21.19 9.64
CA SER A 102 3.05 -20.35 10.70
C SER A 102 2.06 -19.34 10.14
N LEU A 103 0.77 -19.59 10.41
CA LEU A 103 -0.31 -18.69 9.99
C LEU A 103 -0.17 -17.29 10.60
N HIS A 104 0.30 -17.19 11.85
CA HIS A 104 0.48 -15.91 12.53
C HIS A 104 1.49 -15.01 11.80
N TYR A 105 2.70 -15.51 11.57
CA TYR A 105 3.76 -14.73 10.92
C TYR A 105 3.50 -14.50 9.43
N PHE A 106 2.82 -15.44 8.77
CA PHE A 106 2.37 -15.22 7.40
C PHE A 106 1.39 -14.05 7.31
N LEU A 107 0.41 -13.96 8.22
CA LEU A 107 -0.58 -12.89 8.22
C LEU A 107 0.05 -11.53 8.54
N THR A 108 0.97 -11.45 9.50
CA THR A 108 1.60 -10.19 9.89
C THR A 108 2.50 -9.64 8.78
N ASP A 109 3.36 -10.48 8.19
CA ASP A 109 4.17 -10.08 7.03
C ASP A 109 3.29 -9.69 5.84
N THR A 110 2.30 -10.51 5.52
CA THR A 110 1.45 -10.25 4.35
C THR A 110 0.63 -8.98 4.54
N ALA A 111 0.11 -8.70 5.74
CA ALA A 111 -0.57 -7.45 6.05
C ALA A 111 0.35 -6.25 5.87
N PHE A 112 1.61 -6.34 6.31
CA PHE A 112 2.61 -5.30 6.12
C PHE A 112 2.90 -5.05 4.63
N LEU A 113 3.10 -6.11 3.84
CA LEU A 113 3.36 -6.02 2.40
C LEU A 113 2.15 -5.46 1.63
N VAL A 114 0.94 -5.91 1.95
CA VAL A 114 -0.30 -5.36 1.38
C VAL A 114 -0.42 -3.87 1.69
N ALA A 115 -0.10 -3.45 2.92
CA ALA A 115 -0.12 -2.04 3.30
C ALA A 115 0.86 -1.21 2.47
N LEU A 116 2.11 -1.65 2.31
CA LEU A 116 3.10 -0.96 1.48
C LEU A 116 2.73 -0.95 -0.01
N ALA A 117 2.21 -2.06 -0.55
CA ALA A 117 1.71 -2.11 -1.93
C ALA A 117 0.55 -1.13 -2.14
N THR A 118 -0.33 -1.00 -1.15
CA THR A 118 -1.46 -0.05 -1.18
C THR A 118 -0.97 1.39 -1.20
N LEU A 119 -0.01 1.73 -0.34
CA LEU A 119 0.57 3.07 -0.29
C LEU A 119 1.32 3.41 -1.59
N GLY A 120 2.10 2.46 -2.12
CA GLY A 120 2.78 2.62 -3.41
C GLY A 120 1.79 2.83 -4.57
N PHE A 121 0.74 2.01 -4.63
CA PHE A 121 -0.33 2.14 -5.61
C PHE A 121 -0.99 3.53 -5.52
N ARG A 122 -1.24 3.99 -4.30
CA ARG A 122 -1.93 5.25 -4.08
C ARG A 122 -1.09 6.48 -4.39
N ALA A 123 0.20 6.45 -4.07
CA ALA A 123 1.14 7.50 -4.43
C ALA A 123 1.22 7.68 -5.96
N GLU A 124 1.30 6.57 -6.69
CA GLU A 124 1.29 6.60 -8.15
C GLU A 124 -0.04 7.11 -8.69
N ARG A 125 -1.17 6.68 -8.14
CA ARG A 125 -2.50 7.13 -8.58
C ARG A 125 -2.68 8.63 -8.38
N ALA A 126 -2.21 9.18 -7.25
CA ALA A 126 -2.22 10.62 -7.00
C ALA A 126 -1.38 11.40 -8.02
N ARG A 127 -0.18 10.89 -8.37
CA ARG A 127 0.65 11.50 -9.42
C ARG A 127 -0.03 11.46 -10.78
N GLN A 128 -0.65 10.33 -11.15
CA GLN A 128 -1.34 10.18 -12.42
C GLN A 128 -2.52 11.15 -12.55
N MET A 129 -3.35 11.28 -11.51
CA MET A 129 -4.51 12.19 -11.52
C MET A 129 -4.08 13.63 -11.70
N THR A 130 -3.01 14.05 -11.03
CA THR A 130 -2.53 15.43 -11.05
C THR A 130 -1.75 15.78 -12.31
N THR A 131 -1.06 14.80 -12.92
CA THR A 131 -0.28 15.01 -14.15
C THR A 131 -1.15 14.89 -15.40
N ARG A 132 -1.98 13.85 -15.51
CA ARG A 132 -2.80 13.57 -16.71
C ARG A 132 -4.12 14.34 -16.71
N TYR A 133 -4.69 14.55 -15.53
CA TYR A 133 -5.95 15.25 -15.33
C TYR A 133 -5.76 16.56 -14.55
N GLY A 134 -4.58 17.17 -14.68
CA GLY A 134 -4.21 18.39 -13.95
C GLY A 134 -5.09 19.62 -14.22
N TRP A 135 -5.89 19.57 -15.30
CA TRP A 135 -6.91 20.57 -15.61
C TRP A 135 -8.14 20.48 -14.69
N MET A 136 -8.41 19.30 -14.12
CA MET A 136 -9.54 19.05 -13.21
C MET A 136 -9.08 18.81 -11.77
N PHE A 137 -7.88 18.26 -11.56
CA PHE A 137 -7.40 17.87 -10.25
C PHE A 137 -6.06 18.50 -9.88
N ARG A 138 -5.92 18.86 -8.60
CA ARG A 138 -4.69 19.36 -7.99
C ARG A 138 -4.20 18.40 -6.90
N GLN A 139 -2.89 18.38 -6.68
CA GLN A 139 -2.27 17.47 -5.71
C GLN A 139 -2.60 17.90 -4.27
N SER A 140 -2.98 16.95 -3.43
CA SER A 140 -3.19 17.12 -1.99
C SER A 140 -2.28 16.17 -1.24
N GLY A 141 -1.02 16.57 -1.05
CA GLY A 141 0.02 15.74 -0.44
C GLY A 141 0.46 14.56 -1.31
N PHE A 142 1.22 13.64 -0.72
CA PHE A 142 1.84 12.54 -1.47
C PHE A 142 0.84 11.46 -1.92
N PHE A 143 -0.24 11.25 -1.18
CA PHE A 143 -1.22 10.17 -1.42
C PHE A 143 -2.61 10.67 -1.83
N GLY A 144 -2.76 11.96 -2.15
CA GLY A 144 -4.07 12.55 -2.40
C GLY A 144 -4.10 13.57 -3.52
N TRP A 145 -5.32 13.83 -3.99
CA TRP A 145 -5.68 14.85 -4.95
C TRP A 145 -7.07 15.38 -4.62
N HIS A 146 -7.35 16.62 -5.02
CA HIS A 146 -8.65 17.27 -4.89
C HIS A 146 -9.02 17.89 -6.23
N GLU A 147 -10.30 18.16 -6.44
CA GLU A 147 -10.73 18.94 -7.61
C GLU A 147 -10.12 20.33 -7.51
N GLY A 148 -9.40 20.73 -8.56
CA GLY A 148 -8.95 22.11 -8.71
C GLY A 148 -10.18 22.97 -8.95
N ASN A 149 -10.21 24.17 -8.36
CA ASN A 149 -11.32 25.09 -8.48
C ASN A 149 -11.58 25.37 -9.98
N ALA A 150 -12.53 24.63 -10.58
CA ALA A 150 -13.00 24.94 -11.92
C ALA A 150 -13.70 26.29 -11.78
N GLY A 151 -13.11 27.35 -12.32
CA GLY A 151 -13.74 28.66 -12.35
C GLY A 151 -15.18 28.53 -12.85
N PRO A 152 -16.11 29.39 -12.38
CA PRO A 152 -17.50 29.31 -12.79
C PRO A 152 -17.54 29.21 -14.32
N ARG A 153 -18.23 28.20 -14.84
CA ARG A 153 -18.50 28.11 -16.28
C ARG A 153 -19.12 29.47 -16.63
N SER A 154 -18.37 30.32 -17.32
CA SER A 154 -18.85 31.62 -17.77
C SER A 154 -20.16 31.37 -18.49
N GLY A 155 -21.21 32.06 -18.03
CA GLY A 155 -22.60 31.68 -18.24
C GLY A 155 -23.00 31.35 -19.67
N GLU A 156 -23.92 30.41 -19.79
CA GLU A 156 -24.88 30.37 -20.88
C GLU A 156 -26.15 31.05 -20.36
N PRO A 157 -26.61 32.10 -21.04
CA PRO A 157 -27.84 32.00 -21.81
C PRO A 157 -27.60 31.92 -23.33
#